data_AF-A0A7G7BIN2-F1
#
_entry.id   AF-A0A7G7BIN2-F1
#
_cell.length_a   1.000
_cell.length_b   1.000
_cell.length_c   1.000
_cell.angle_alpha   90.00
_cell.angle_beta   90.00
_cell.angle_gamma   90.00
#
_symmetry.space_group_name_H-M   'P 1'
#
loop_
_entity.id
_entity.type
_entity.pdbx_description
1 polymer ?
#
loop_
_entity_poly.entity_id
_entity_poly.type
_entity_poly.pdbx_seq_one_letter_code
_entity_poly.pdbx_strand_id
1 'polypeptide(L)'
;MASTRGKQTVRDMLLSMIVISAVAGVIYIFIPHDDKADPVKAVDYRVELLTARRAAPYPVAAPDGLPKGWKPTSVSYERQSANSWHLGFLDPDGRYVAVEQSTAPAKKYVAEVSQRATDTGRTHEVAGEAWQHWEGPKYDALVLHADGATTVVTGSAPMERLTQMAAALKTS
;
A
#
# COMPACT_ATOMS: atom_id res chain seq x y z
N MET A 1 -12.67 -64.95 -20.41
CA MET A 1 -11.52 -64.05 -20.26
C MET A 1 -12.00 -62.76 -19.62
N ALA A 2 -11.78 -62.56 -18.31
CA ALA A 2 -12.24 -61.36 -17.59
C ALA A 2 -11.10 -60.34 -17.53
N SER A 3 -11.31 -59.15 -18.11
CA SER A 3 -10.27 -58.13 -18.29
C SER A 3 -9.92 -57.42 -16.98
N THR A 4 -8.63 -57.39 -16.64
CA THR A 4 -8.01 -56.53 -15.61
C THR A 4 -8.05 -55.06 -16.04
N ARG A 5 -9.20 -54.40 -15.94
CA ARG A 5 -9.37 -52.96 -16.28
C ARG A 5 -9.21 -51.99 -15.10
N GLY A 6 -9.43 -52.44 -13.86
CA GLY A 6 -9.42 -51.56 -12.68
C GLY A 6 -8.05 -51.24 -12.07
N LYS A 7 -7.02 -52.07 -12.30
CA LYS A 7 -5.66 -51.82 -11.78
C LYS A 7 -4.89 -50.80 -12.60
N GLN A 8 -5.28 -50.61 -13.86
CA GLN A 8 -4.60 -49.72 -14.79
C GLN A 8 -4.94 -48.26 -14.50
N THR A 9 -6.23 -47.95 -14.25
CA THR A 9 -6.68 -46.59 -13.91
C THR A 9 -6.09 -46.07 -12.61
N VAL A 10 -6.04 -46.89 -11.55
CA VAL A 10 -5.46 -46.47 -10.25
C VAL A 10 -3.94 -46.29 -10.36
N ARG A 11 -3.26 -47.19 -11.10
CA ARG A 11 -1.83 -47.07 -11.37
C ARG A 11 -1.52 -45.82 -12.19
N ASP A 12 -2.32 -45.52 -13.20
CA ASP A 12 -2.13 -44.35 -14.05
C ASP A 12 -2.45 -43.04 -13.30
N MET A 13 -3.43 -43.05 -12.38
CA MET A 13 -3.69 -41.93 -11.47
C MET A 13 -2.55 -41.71 -10.46
N LEU A 14 -1.97 -42.78 -9.91
CA LEU A 14 -0.81 -42.66 -9.02
C LEU A 14 0.42 -42.16 -9.78
N LEU A 15 0.65 -42.65 -10.99
CA LEU A 15 1.75 -42.20 -11.85
C LEU A 15 1.57 -40.74 -12.24
N SER A 16 0.36 -40.30 -12.62
CA SER A 16 0.11 -38.89 -12.94
C SER A 16 0.30 -37.99 -11.71
N MET A 17 -0.13 -38.43 -10.53
CA MET A 17 0.04 -37.67 -9.30
C MET A 17 1.51 -37.51 -8.90
N ILE A 18 2.33 -38.56 -9.08
CA ILE A 18 3.78 -38.50 -8.86
C ILE A 18 4.43 -37.52 -9.85
N VAL A 19 4.07 -37.59 -11.13
CA VAL A 19 4.61 -36.70 -12.17
C VAL A 19 4.27 -35.25 -11.87
N ILE A 20 3.01 -34.94 -11.53
CA ILE A 20 2.57 -33.59 -11.19
C ILE A 20 3.29 -33.09 -9.93
N SER A 21 3.43 -33.93 -8.90
CA SER A 21 4.13 -33.57 -7.67
C SER A 21 5.62 -33.32 -7.90
N ALA A 22 6.25 -34.12 -8.78
CA ALA A 22 7.66 -33.92 -9.15
C ALA A 22 7.85 -32.59 -9.88
N VAL A 23 6.96 -32.26 -10.83
CA VAL A 23 6.99 -30.97 -11.53
C VAL A 23 6.75 -29.81 -10.55
N ALA A 24 5.77 -29.93 -9.65
CA ALA A 24 5.52 -28.92 -8.61
C ALA A 24 6.72 -28.76 -7.67
N GLY A 25 7.38 -29.86 -7.27
CA GLY A 25 8.59 -29.85 -6.44
C GLY A 25 9.78 -29.20 -7.15
N VAL A 26 9.94 -29.44 -8.45
CA VAL A 26 10.97 -28.76 -9.26
C VAL A 26 10.68 -27.26 -9.32
N ILE A 27 9.45 -26.86 -9.64
CA ILE A 27 9.04 -25.45 -9.65
C ILE A 27 9.28 -24.82 -8.27
N TYR A 28 8.95 -25.53 -7.19
CA TYR A 28 9.17 -25.08 -5.81
C TYR A 28 10.66 -24.87 -5.50
N ILE A 29 11.55 -25.78 -5.90
CA ILE A 29 13.00 -25.66 -5.71
C ILE A 29 13.58 -24.49 -6.53
N PHE A 30 13.05 -24.23 -7.73
CA PHE A 30 13.52 -23.17 -8.60
C PHE A 30 12.95 -21.79 -8.27
N ILE A 31 11.84 -21.71 -7.53
CA ILE A 31 11.35 -20.46 -6.95
C ILE A 31 12.15 -20.22 -5.66
N PRO A 32 12.97 -19.16 -5.57
CA PRO A 32 13.69 -18.84 -4.34
C PRO A 32 12.68 -18.54 -3.23
N HIS A 33 12.59 -19.43 -2.25
CA HIS A 33 11.80 -19.27 -1.04
C HIS A 33 12.71 -18.67 0.04
N ASP A 34 13.02 -17.39 -0.11
CA ASP A 34 13.70 -16.65 0.95
C ASP A 34 12.68 -16.30 2.04
N ASP A 35 12.43 -17.24 2.96
CA ASP A 35 11.66 -17.02 4.20
C ASP A 35 12.35 -16.05 5.18
N LYS A 36 13.48 -15.43 4.77
CA LYS A 36 14.26 -14.43 5.50
C LYS A 36 14.60 -13.18 4.69
N ALA A 37 13.99 -12.98 3.52
CA ALA A 37 14.10 -11.69 2.85
C ALA A 37 13.37 -10.65 3.70
N ASP A 38 14.07 -9.63 4.21
CA ASP A 38 13.43 -8.44 4.74
C ASP A 38 12.59 -7.82 3.59
N PRO A 39 11.26 -8.03 3.50
CA PRO A 39 10.64 -8.32 2.20
C PRO A 39 10.47 -7.10 1.29
N VAL A 40 10.70 -5.89 1.81
CA VAL A 40 10.54 -4.66 1.03
C VAL A 40 11.80 -3.83 1.14
N LYS A 41 12.54 -3.75 0.03
CA LYS A 41 13.69 -2.86 -0.09
C LYS A 41 13.20 -1.42 0.07
N ALA A 42 13.75 -0.72 1.06
CA ALA A 42 13.44 0.68 1.27
C ALA A 42 13.78 1.48 -0.01
N VAL A 43 12.82 2.27 -0.49
CA VAL A 43 13.04 3.17 -1.63
C VAL A 43 13.54 4.52 -1.14
N ASP A 44 14.53 5.08 -1.84
CA ASP A 44 14.89 6.49 -1.64
C ASP A 44 13.92 7.33 -2.47
N TYR A 45 13.12 8.16 -1.80
CA TYR A 45 12.09 9.00 -2.43
C TYR A 45 12.50 10.47 -2.56
N ARG A 46 13.75 10.83 -2.20
CA ARG A 46 14.19 12.22 -2.13
C ARG A 46 14.17 12.90 -3.49
N VAL A 47 14.59 12.20 -4.55
CA VAL A 47 14.65 12.75 -5.91
C VAL A 47 13.25 13.00 -6.45
N GLU A 48 12.35 12.05 -6.27
CA GLU A 48 10.95 12.11 -6.65
C GLU A 48 10.23 13.21 -5.88
N LEU A 49 10.46 13.32 -4.57
CA LEU A 49 9.90 14.39 -3.75
C LEU A 49 10.34 15.78 -4.24
N LEU A 50 11.64 15.98 -4.51
CA LEU A 50 12.15 17.25 -5.03
C LEU A 50 11.55 17.58 -6.41
N THR A 51 11.36 16.56 -7.24
CA THR A 51 10.75 16.70 -8.56
C THR A 51 9.26 17.06 -8.43
N ALA A 52 8.52 16.35 -7.57
CA ALA A 52 7.11 16.59 -7.29
C ALA A 52 6.89 18.00 -6.72
N ARG A 53 7.68 18.43 -5.72
CA ARG A 53 7.59 19.78 -5.12
C ARG A 53 7.79 20.92 -6.13
N ARG A 54 8.57 20.69 -7.20
CA ARG A 54 8.74 21.67 -8.29
C ARG A 54 7.62 21.61 -9.34
N ALA A 55 6.96 20.47 -9.46
CA ALA A 55 6.05 20.17 -10.55
C ALA A 55 4.57 20.26 -10.17
N ALA A 56 4.24 20.10 -8.89
CA ALA A 56 2.88 20.08 -8.37
C ALA A 56 2.36 21.51 -8.16
N PRO A 57 1.05 21.74 -8.39
CA PRO A 57 0.41 23.02 -8.13
C PRO A 57 0.03 23.21 -6.64
N TYR A 58 0.48 22.32 -5.76
CA TYR A 58 0.20 22.33 -4.32
C TYR A 58 1.46 21.96 -3.52
N PRO A 59 1.51 22.27 -2.21
CA PRO A 59 2.62 21.90 -1.34
C PRO A 59 2.68 20.37 -1.13
N VAL A 60 3.66 19.70 -1.74
CA VAL A 60 3.80 18.24 -1.64
C VAL A 60 4.28 17.84 -0.25
N ALA A 61 3.46 17.05 0.44
CA ALA A 61 3.68 16.54 1.79
C ALA A 61 4.53 15.27 1.77
N ALA A 62 5.57 15.25 2.59
CA ALA A 62 6.33 14.06 2.92
C ALA A 62 6.62 14.06 4.42
N PRO A 63 6.72 12.88 5.05
CA PRO A 63 7.04 12.81 6.46
C PRO A 63 8.48 13.24 6.73
N ASP A 64 8.67 13.97 7.82
CA ASP A 64 9.97 14.28 8.42
C ASP A 64 9.95 13.94 9.91
N GLY A 65 11.03 13.37 10.42
CA GLY A 65 11.14 13.00 11.83
C GLY A 65 10.29 11.80 12.27
N LEU A 66 9.92 10.87 11.36
CA LEU A 66 9.27 9.63 11.76
C LEU A 66 10.14 8.80 12.72
N PRO A 67 9.53 8.08 13.69
CA PRO A 67 10.27 7.16 14.55
C PRO A 67 11.03 6.09 13.78
N LYS A 68 11.97 5.41 14.46
CA LYS A 68 12.66 4.26 13.87
C LYS A 68 11.67 3.15 13.50
N GLY A 69 11.93 2.47 12.39
CA GLY A 69 11.16 1.31 11.92
C GLY A 69 10.21 1.58 10.76
N TRP A 70 9.92 2.84 10.46
CA TRP A 70 9.20 3.20 9.24
C TRP A 70 10.07 2.96 8.02
N LYS A 71 9.52 2.25 7.02
CA LYS A 71 10.24 1.88 5.79
C LYS A 71 9.48 2.40 4.57
N PRO A 72 10.02 3.34 3.78
CA PRO A 72 9.39 3.76 2.53
C PRO A 72 9.41 2.62 1.52
N THR A 73 8.29 2.32 0.89
CA THR A 73 8.13 1.17 -0.01
C THR A 73 7.79 1.53 -1.43
N SER A 74 7.20 2.70 -1.65
CA SER A 74 6.76 3.15 -2.96
C SER A 74 6.73 4.67 -3.01
N VAL A 75 7.07 5.23 -4.17
CA VAL A 75 6.95 6.66 -4.44
C VAL A 75 6.57 6.86 -5.90
N SER A 76 5.64 7.76 -6.17
CA SER A 76 5.35 8.21 -7.53
C SER A 76 4.74 9.61 -7.56
N TYR A 77 4.93 10.29 -8.69
CA TYR A 77 4.26 11.54 -8.99
C TYR A 77 3.75 11.52 -10.43
N GLU A 78 2.45 11.78 -10.61
CA GLU A 78 1.76 11.69 -11.88
C GLU A 78 1.03 12.99 -12.23
N ARG A 79 1.67 13.83 -13.06
CA ARG A 79 1.06 15.11 -13.51
C ARG A 79 -0.23 14.90 -14.30
N GLN A 80 -0.28 13.88 -15.17
CA GLN A 80 -1.42 13.63 -16.05
C GLN A 80 -2.65 13.08 -15.31
N SER A 81 -2.44 12.48 -14.14
CA SER A 81 -3.49 11.93 -13.27
C SER A 81 -3.85 12.94 -12.18
N ALA A 82 -4.32 14.13 -12.59
CA ALA A 82 -4.70 15.21 -11.69
C ALA A 82 -3.61 15.56 -10.65
N ASN A 83 -2.35 15.62 -11.09
CA ASN A 83 -1.19 15.88 -10.23
C ASN A 83 -1.21 14.98 -8.99
N SER A 84 -1.15 13.66 -9.16
CA SER A 84 -1.20 12.72 -8.02
C SER A 84 0.20 12.51 -7.45
N TRP A 85 0.36 12.73 -6.15
CA TRP A 85 1.51 12.35 -5.37
C TRP A 85 1.18 11.12 -4.53
N HIS A 86 2.08 10.15 -4.53
CA HIS A 86 1.96 8.92 -3.77
C HIS A 86 3.27 8.63 -3.06
N LEU A 87 3.19 8.34 -1.76
CA LEU A 87 4.32 7.88 -0.97
C LEU A 87 3.86 6.82 0.04
N GLY A 88 4.24 5.57 -0.20
CA GLY A 88 3.90 4.42 0.63
C GLY A 88 5.01 4.04 1.61
N PHE A 89 4.61 3.57 2.78
CA PHE A 89 5.45 3.10 3.86
C PHE A 89 4.90 1.81 4.47
N LEU A 90 5.79 1.07 5.12
CA LEU A 90 5.44 0.14 6.19
C LEU A 90 5.74 0.79 7.55
N ASP A 91 4.81 0.64 8.48
CA ASP A 91 5.01 0.98 9.89
C ASP A 91 5.99 -0.02 10.55
N PRO A 92 6.43 0.23 11.80
CA PRO A 92 7.33 -0.68 12.51
C PRO A 92 6.79 -2.10 12.72
N ASP A 93 5.47 -2.29 12.59
CA ASP A 93 4.77 -3.58 12.72
C ASP A 93 4.54 -4.24 11.34
N GLY A 94 5.05 -3.65 10.25
CA GLY A 94 4.91 -4.16 8.89
C GLY A 94 3.55 -3.87 8.23
N ARG A 95 2.76 -2.94 8.77
CA ARG A 95 1.46 -2.53 8.21
C ARG A 95 1.61 -1.35 7.27
N TYR A 96 0.79 -1.33 6.23
CA TYR A 96 0.90 -0.35 5.16
C TYR A 96 0.29 0.99 5.56
N VAL A 97 0.97 2.08 5.19
CA VAL A 97 0.50 3.47 5.28
C VAL A 97 0.95 4.23 4.05
N ALA A 98 0.06 4.97 3.41
CA ALA A 98 0.34 5.83 2.28
C ALA A 98 -0.01 7.27 2.59
N VAL A 99 0.78 8.19 2.04
CA VAL A 99 0.46 9.61 1.89
C VAL A 99 0.12 9.82 0.43
N GLU A 100 -1.11 10.25 0.19
CA GLU A 100 -1.68 10.48 -1.14
C GLU A 100 -2.08 11.95 -1.24
N GLN A 101 -1.74 12.62 -2.33
CA GLN A 101 -2.25 13.96 -2.61
C GLN A 101 -2.68 14.11 -4.06
N SER A 102 -3.79 14.78 -4.32
CA SER A 102 -4.21 15.06 -5.69
C SER A 102 -5.12 16.28 -5.79
N THR A 103 -5.17 16.88 -6.98
CA THR A 103 -6.15 17.89 -7.36
C THR A 103 -7.45 17.29 -7.94
N ALA A 104 -7.60 15.96 -7.92
CA ALA A 104 -8.82 15.28 -8.34
C ALA A 104 -10.02 15.61 -7.42
N PRO A 105 -11.27 15.39 -7.88
CA PRO A 105 -12.45 15.54 -7.02
C PRO A 105 -12.38 14.66 -5.77
N ALA A 106 -12.28 15.31 -4.60
CA ALA A 106 -12.05 14.70 -3.29
C ALA A 106 -12.85 13.41 -3.04
N LYS A 107 -14.18 13.46 -3.18
CA LYS A 107 -15.06 12.33 -2.86
C LYS A 107 -14.70 11.05 -3.61
N LYS A 108 -14.38 11.16 -4.91
CA LYS A 108 -14.00 10.00 -5.73
C LYS A 108 -12.58 9.56 -5.39
N TYR A 109 -11.66 10.52 -5.28
CA TYR A 109 -10.25 10.25 -5.04
C TYR A 109 -10.01 9.56 -3.69
N VAL A 110 -10.59 10.08 -2.61
CA VAL A 110 -10.48 9.49 -1.26
C VAL A 110 -10.96 8.06 -1.27
N ALA A 111 -12.15 7.80 -1.82
CA ALA A 111 -12.71 6.45 -1.90
C ALA A 111 -11.84 5.49 -2.74
N GLU A 112 -11.15 5.99 -3.75
CA GLU A 112 -10.23 5.20 -4.58
C GLU A 112 -8.98 4.79 -3.81
N VAL A 113 -8.24 5.76 -3.25
CA VAL A 113 -6.96 5.50 -2.57
C VAL A 113 -7.14 4.76 -1.24
N SER A 114 -8.26 4.99 -0.55
CA SER A 114 -8.61 4.31 0.71
C SER A 114 -9.33 2.97 0.52
N GLN A 115 -9.44 2.47 -0.71
CA GLN A 115 -10.07 1.17 -0.98
C GLN A 115 -11.53 1.08 -0.50
N ARG A 116 -12.31 2.13 -0.82
CA ARG A 116 -13.73 2.33 -0.53
C ARG A 116 -14.05 2.75 0.91
N ALA A 117 -13.17 3.53 1.56
CA ALA A 117 -13.55 4.17 2.82
C ALA A 117 -14.64 5.23 2.61
N THR A 118 -15.43 5.45 3.64
CA THR A 118 -16.51 6.44 3.68
C THR A 118 -16.32 7.39 4.85
N ASP A 119 -16.65 8.66 4.63
CA ASP A 119 -16.61 9.68 5.67
C ASP A 119 -17.48 9.26 6.87
N THR A 120 -16.88 9.25 8.06
CA THR A 120 -17.59 8.92 9.30
C THR A 120 -18.25 10.14 9.95
N GLY A 121 -18.00 11.34 9.42
CA GLY A 121 -18.42 12.62 9.99
C GLY A 121 -17.61 13.03 11.22
N ARG A 122 -16.60 12.25 11.63
CA ARG A 122 -15.71 12.53 12.74
C ARG A 122 -14.45 13.24 12.25
N THR A 123 -13.90 14.11 13.08
CA THR A 123 -12.63 14.78 12.84
C THR A 123 -11.64 14.48 13.95
N HIS A 124 -10.35 14.44 13.59
CA HIS A 124 -9.21 14.27 14.48
C HIS A 124 -8.28 15.46 14.32
N GLU A 125 -7.93 16.09 15.44
CA GLU A 125 -6.93 17.14 15.50
C GLU A 125 -5.54 16.50 15.46
N VAL A 126 -4.77 16.78 14.41
CA VAL A 126 -3.43 16.21 14.23
C VAL A 126 -2.49 17.33 13.77
N ALA A 127 -1.47 17.61 14.58
CA ALA A 127 -0.51 18.68 14.34
C ALA A 127 -1.13 20.07 14.06
N GLY A 128 -2.28 20.36 14.69
CA GLY A 128 -3.01 21.63 14.54
C GLY A 128 -3.92 21.70 13.30
N GLU A 129 -4.07 20.60 12.57
CA GLU A 129 -4.96 20.47 11.43
C GLU A 129 -6.14 19.54 11.76
N ALA A 130 -7.33 19.86 11.25
CA ALA A 130 -8.53 19.04 11.45
C ALA A 130 -8.68 18.01 10.33
N TRP A 131 -8.30 16.77 10.59
CA TRP A 131 -8.39 15.66 9.65
C TRP A 131 -9.73 14.96 9.76
N GLN A 132 -10.42 14.76 8.64
CA GLN A 132 -11.64 13.95 8.59
C GLN A 132 -11.28 12.47 8.65
N HIS A 133 -11.97 11.72 9.49
CA HIS A 133 -11.80 10.28 9.59
C HIS A 133 -12.79 9.56 8.69
N TRP A 134 -12.23 8.79 7.77
CA TRP A 134 -12.92 7.90 6.86
C TRP A 134 -12.58 6.45 7.21
N GLU A 135 -13.60 5.60 7.26
CA GLU A 135 -13.47 4.21 7.66
C GLU A 135 -13.85 3.31 6.49
N GLY A 136 -13.06 2.28 6.23
CA GLY A 136 -13.20 1.44 5.05
C GLY A 136 -13.02 -0.04 5.34
N PRO A 137 -13.48 -0.92 4.42
CA PRO A 137 -13.39 -2.37 4.61
C PRO A 137 -11.94 -2.90 4.53
N LYS A 138 -11.03 -2.11 3.96
CA LYS A 138 -9.63 -2.49 3.77
C LYS A 138 -8.67 -1.50 4.41
N TYR A 139 -8.84 -0.20 4.13
CA TYR A 139 -8.04 0.86 4.72
C TYR A 139 -8.92 1.89 5.41
N ASP A 140 -8.45 2.37 6.55
CA ASP A 140 -8.94 3.62 7.13
C ASP A 140 -8.16 4.78 6.51
N ALA A 141 -8.71 5.97 6.63
CA ALA A 141 -8.08 7.18 6.10
C ALA A 141 -8.32 8.41 6.97
N LEU A 142 -7.30 9.23 7.07
CA LEU A 142 -7.37 10.61 7.52
C LEU A 142 -7.29 11.50 6.28
N VAL A 143 -8.26 12.39 6.11
CA VAL A 143 -8.37 13.27 4.95
C VAL A 143 -8.26 14.73 5.37
N LEU A 144 -7.40 15.49 4.70
CA LEU A 144 -7.24 16.93 4.86
C LEU A 144 -7.43 17.63 3.52
N HIS A 145 -8.28 18.64 3.50
CA HIS A 145 -8.46 19.52 2.35
C HIS A 145 -7.74 20.84 2.61
N ALA A 146 -6.60 21.04 1.97
CA ALA A 146 -5.76 22.21 2.16
C ALA A 146 -5.02 22.58 0.87
N ASP A 147 -4.70 23.86 0.71
CA ASP A 147 -3.79 24.38 -0.33
C ASP A 147 -4.11 23.91 -1.77
N GLY A 148 -5.40 23.78 -2.09
CA GLY A 148 -5.86 23.39 -3.42
C GLY A 148 -5.74 21.90 -3.76
N ALA A 149 -5.39 21.04 -2.79
CA ALA A 149 -5.31 19.60 -2.95
C ALA A 149 -6.08 18.85 -1.83
N THR A 150 -6.38 17.58 -2.11
CA THR A 150 -6.84 16.63 -1.08
C THR A 150 -5.66 15.78 -0.66
N THR A 151 -5.27 15.86 0.61
CA THR A 151 -4.26 15.01 1.22
C THR A 151 -4.95 13.88 1.98
N VAL A 152 -4.52 12.64 1.76
CA VAL A 152 -5.07 11.45 2.40
C VAL A 152 -3.94 10.64 2.99
N VAL A 153 -4.01 10.36 4.28
CA VAL A 153 -3.16 9.37 4.95
C VAL A 153 -4.00 8.13 5.16
N THR A 154 -3.69 7.05 4.45
CA THR A 154 -4.53 5.84 4.42
C THR A 154 -3.70 4.57 4.49
N GLY A 155 -4.26 3.49 5.03
CA GLY A 155 -3.58 2.20 5.01
C GLY A 155 -4.23 1.15 5.89
N SER A 156 -3.57 0.01 6.00
CA SER A 156 -3.99 -1.09 6.89
C SER A 156 -3.47 -0.93 8.31
N ALA A 157 -2.58 0.04 8.55
CA ALA A 157 -2.17 0.40 9.88
C ALA A 157 -3.34 1.05 10.65
N PRO A 158 -3.38 0.88 11.98
CA PRO A 158 -4.45 1.37 12.83
C PRO A 158 -4.38 2.89 12.91
N MET A 159 -5.46 3.50 13.36
CA MET A 159 -5.62 4.95 13.38
C MET A 159 -4.45 5.68 14.04
N GLU A 160 -3.87 5.14 15.12
CA GLU A 160 -2.74 5.75 15.82
C GLU A 160 -1.51 5.89 14.92
N ARG A 161 -1.29 4.94 14.01
CA ARG A 161 -0.18 4.97 13.04
C ARG A 161 -0.47 5.92 11.90
N LEU A 162 -1.72 6.01 11.44
CA LEU A 162 -2.13 7.01 10.46
C LEU A 162 -1.97 8.43 11.02
N THR A 163 -2.39 8.65 12.27
CA THR A 163 -2.19 9.92 12.99
C THR A 163 -0.70 10.24 13.15
N GLN A 164 0.14 9.26 13.49
CA GLN A 164 1.59 9.45 13.59
C GLN A 164 2.22 9.87 12.25
N MET A 165 1.80 9.26 11.15
CA MET A 165 2.23 9.66 9.80
C MET A 165 1.76 11.07 9.47
N ALA A 166 0.48 11.38 9.68
CA ALA A 166 -0.10 12.70 9.42
C ALA A 166 0.61 13.80 10.22
N ALA A 167 0.94 13.55 11.49
CA ALA A 167 1.64 14.51 12.35
C ALA A 167 3.09 14.80 11.90
N ALA A 168 3.71 13.86 11.18
CA ALA A 168 5.07 14.00 10.68
C ALA A 168 5.15 14.75 9.34
N LEU A 169 4.01 15.05 8.69
CA LEU A 169 4.03 15.63 7.35
C LEU A 169 4.59 17.06 7.34
N LYS A 170 5.48 17.30 6.37
CA LYS A 170 6.06 18.60 6.03
C LYS A 170 5.98 18.85 4.53
N THR A 171 5.68 20.09 4.17
CA THR A 171 5.53 20.51 2.77
C THR A 171 6.70 21.35 2.24
N SER A 172 7.63 21.75 3.13
CA SER A 172 8.85 22.51 2.81
C SER A 172 10.13 21.68 2.86
#